data_AF-A0A7K0R917-F1
#
_entry.id   AF-A0A7K0R917-F1
#
_cell.length_a   1.000
_cell.length_b   1.000
_cell.length_c   1.000
_cell.angle_alpha   90.00
_cell.angle_beta   90.00
_cell.angle_gamma   90.00
#
_symmetry.space_group_name_H-M   'P 1'
#
loop_
_entity.id
_entity.type
_entity.pdbx_description
1 polymer ?
#
loop_
_entity_poly.entity_id
_entity_poly.type
_entity_poly.pdbx_seq_one_letter_code
_entity_poly.pdbx_strand_id
1 'polypeptide(L)' 'MSLEERTIEPLGDHCEVCGTQLTQAELEDILQTGGPVLCAIHADDLVEDEDEDEDGPA' A
#
# COMPACT_ATOMS: atom_id res chain seq x y z
N MET A 1 25.76 -20.54 4.23
CA MET A 1 24.47 -20.05 3.70
C MET A 1 24.61 -18.55 3.63
N SER A 2 24.86 -17.99 2.44
CA SER A 2 25.01 -16.55 2.26
C SER A 2 23.62 -15.95 2.16
N LEU A 3 23.21 -15.23 3.20
CA LEU A 3 21.98 -14.43 3.21
C LEU A 3 22.24 -13.22 2.32
N GLU A 4 21.72 -13.25 1.10
CA GLU A 4 21.78 -12.12 0.17
C GLU A 4 21.06 -10.92 0.81
N GLU A 5 21.79 -9.84 1.01
CA GLU A 5 21.29 -8.56 1.52
C GLU A 5 20.34 -7.94 0.49
N ARG A 6 19.05 -8.27 0.62
CA ARG A 6 17.99 -7.60 -0.14
C ARG A 6 17.87 -6.17 0.39
N THR A 7 18.47 -5.22 -0.33
CA THR A 7 18.21 -3.80 -0.12
C THR A 7 16.73 -3.56 -0.41
N ILE A 8 15.95 -3.27 0.61
CA ILE A 8 14.55 -2.88 0.46
C ILE A 8 14.57 -1.49 -0.15
N GLU A 9 14.09 -1.35 -1.38
CA GLU A 9 13.90 -0.05 -2.00
C GLU A 9 12.99 0.81 -1.11
N PRO A 10 13.35 2.08 -0.84
CA PRO A 10 12.53 2.95 -0.01
C PRO A 10 11.16 3.08 -0.67
N LEU A 11 10.10 2.93 0.15
CA LEU A 11 8.74 3.30 -0.24
C LEU A 11 8.79 4.71 -0.83
N GLY A 12 8.34 4.85 -2.07
CA GLY A 12 8.27 6.15 -2.72
C GLY A 12 7.45 7.11 -1.86
N ASP A 13 7.89 8.36 -1.78
CA ASP A 13 7.15 9.42 -1.11
C ASP A 13 6.13 10.10 -2.05
N HIS A 14 6.00 9.59 -3.27
CA HIS A 14 5.14 10.13 -4.32
C HIS A 14 4.10 9.10 -4.76
N CYS A 15 2.88 9.56 -5.03
CA CYS A 15 1.82 8.71 -5.55
C CYS A 15 2.23 8.10 -6.90
N GLU A 16 2.08 6.78 -7.04
CA GLU A 16 2.47 6.05 -8.25
C GLU A 16 1.60 6.37 -9.48
N VAL A 17 0.40 6.94 -9.27
CA VAL A 17 -0.55 7.28 -10.34
C VAL A 17 -0.34 8.70 -10.85
N CYS A 18 -0.35 9.69 -9.97
CA CYS A 18 -0.28 11.11 -10.36
C CYS A 18 1.07 11.78 -10.08
N GLY A 19 1.99 11.10 -9.37
CA GLY A 19 3.30 11.63 -9.03
C GLY A 19 3.28 12.78 -8.03
N THR A 20 2.15 13.03 -7.34
CA THR A 20 2.12 14.05 -6.28
C THR A 20 2.88 13.57 -5.06
N GLN A 21 3.53 14.49 -4.36
CA GLN A 21 4.10 14.23 -3.05
C GLN A 21 2.99 13.82 -2.08
N LEU A 22 3.16 12.67 -1.43
CA LEU A 22 2.28 12.21 -0.37
C LEU A 22 2.52 13.00 0.92
N THR A 23 1.44 13.24 1.62
CA THR A 23 1.44 13.79 2.97
C THR A 23 1.84 12.72 3.99
N GLN A 24 2.23 13.15 5.17
CA GLN A 24 2.56 12.24 6.27
C GLN A 24 1.40 11.30 6.63
N ALA A 25 0.16 11.81 6.60
CA ALA A 25 -1.03 11.03 6.89
C ALA A 25 -1.25 9.90 5.86
N GLU A 26 -1.04 10.19 4.56
CA GLU A 26 -1.15 9.18 3.50
C GLU A 26 -0.07 8.11 3.63
N LEU A 27 1.17 8.50 3.93
CA LEU A 27 2.26 7.54 4.16
C LEU A 27 2.00 6.65 5.38
N GLU A 28 1.48 7.22 6.48
CA GLU A 28 1.10 6.44 7.66
C GLU A 28 -0.01 5.44 7.35
N ASP A 29 -1.01 5.85 6.56
CA ASP A 29 -2.09 4.97 6.14
C ASP A 29 -1.58 3.79 5.30
N ILE A 30 -0.72 4.07 4.32
CA ILE A 30 -0.04 3.04 3.51
C ILE A 30 0.77 2.07 4.39
N LEU A 31 1.51 2.59 5.38
CA LEU A 31 2.30 1.76 6.30
C LEU A 31 1.42 0.89 7.23
N GLN A 32 0.21 1.35 7.57
CA GLN A 32 -0.72 0.63 8.43
C GLN A 32 -1.50 -0.44 7.66
N THR A 33 -1.96 -0.11 6.46
CA THR A 33 -2.71 -1.01 5.58
C THR A 33 -1.80 -1.98 4.83
N GLY A 34 -0.53 -1.61 4.62
CA GLY A 34 0.40 -2.35 3.77
C GLY A 34 0.05 -2.24 2.27
N GLY A 35 -0.61 -1.15 1.87
CA GLY A 35 -1.10 -0.92 0.51
C GLY A 35 -0.07 -0.32 -0.45
N PRO A 36 -0.47 -0.04 -1.70
CA PRO A 36 0.36 0.64 -2.68
C PRO A 36 0.57 2.12 -2.31
N VAL A 37 1.60 2.74 -2.89
CA VAL A 37 1.98 4.12 -2.57
C VAL A 37 1.08 5.10 -3.33
N LEU A 38 -0.11 5.36 -2.78
CA LEU A 38 -1.13 6.20 -3.39
C LEU A 38 -1.57 7.36 -2.51
N CYS A 39 -1.96 8.47 -3.14
CA CYS A 39 -2.61 9.55 -2.41
C CYS A 39 -4.04 9.16 -2.03
N ALA A 40 -4.62 9.82 -1.05
CA ALA A 40 -5.94 9.50 -0.52
C ALA A 40 -7.02 9.39 -1.61
N ILE A 41 -6.89 10.19 -2.68
CA ILE A 41 -7.83 10.18 -3.81
C ILE A 41 -7.75 8.86 -4.61
N HIS A 42 -6.54 8.35 -4.85
CA HIS A 42 -6.34 7.11 -5.62
C HIS A 42 -6.35 5.87 -4.72
N ALA A 43 -6.10 6.03 -3.42
CA ALA A 43 -6.26 4.97 -2.44
C ALA A 43 -7.74 4.58 -2.27
N ASP A 44 -8.65 5.56 -2.27
CA ASP A 44 -10.11 5.33 -2.16
C ASP A 44 -10.66 4.46 -3.31
N ASP A 45 -10.07 4.56 -4.50
CA ASP A 45 -10.42 3.77 -5.70
C ASP A 45 -10.04 2.28 -5.59
N LEU A 46 -9.16 1.93 -4.64
CA LEU A 46 -8.74 0.55 -4.39
C LEU A 46 -9.49 -0.16 -3.26
N VAL A 47 -10.36 0.55 -2.54
CA VAL A 47 -11.14 -0.03 -1.42
C VAL A 47 -12.37 -0.80 -1.94
N GLU A 48 -12.54 -0.87 -3.25
CA GLU A 48 -13.49 -1.77 -3.88
C GLU A 48 -12.89 -3.19 -3.89
N ASP A 49 -13.50 -4.10 -3.12
CA ASP A 49 -13.14 -5.52 -2.90
C ASP A 49 -12.22 -5.82 -1.69
N GLU A 50 -12.69 -5.47 -0.48
CA GLU A 50 -12.50 -6.39 0.64
C GLU A 50 -13.32 -7.66 0.34
N ASP A 51 -12.66 -8.65 -0.29
CA ASP A 51 -13.21 -9.99 -0.47
C ASP A 51 -13.78 -10.45 0.87
N GLU A 52 -15.11 -10.61 0.90
CA GLU A 52 -15.83 -11.34 1.93
C GLU A 52 -15.31 -12.79 1.89
N ASP A 53 -14.18 -13.08 2.55
CA ASP A 53 -13.77 -14.44 2.87
C ASP A 53 -14.79 -15.00 3.88
N GLU A 54 -15.96 -15.36 3.36
CA GLU A 54 -16.97 -16.13 4.05
C GLU A 54 -16.39 -17.53 4.32
N ASP A 55 -15.87 -17.71 5.54
CA ASP A 55 -15.65 -18.99 6.20
C ASP A 55 -16.91 -19.87 6.10
N GLY A 56 -16.99 -20.70 5.05
CA GLY A 56 -18.07 -21.68 4.86
C GLY A 56 -17.59 -23.12 5.09
N PRO A 57 -17.79 -23.74 6.27
CA PRO A 57 -17.55 -25.18 6.43
C PRO A 57 -18.67 -26.00 5.78
N ALA A 58 -18.28 -26.91 4.88
CA ALA A 58 -19.14 -27.94 4.29
C ALA A 58 -19.19 -29.22 5.15
#